data_AF-A0A2V7BW71-F1
#
_entry.id   AF-A0A2V7BW71-F1
#
_cell.length_a   1.000
_cell.length_b   1.000
_cell.length_c   1.000
_cell.angle_alpha   90.00
_cell.angle_beta   90.00
_cell.angle_gamma   90.00
#
_symmetry.space_group_name_H-M   'P 1'
#
loop_
_entity.id
_entity.type
_entity.pdbx_description
1 polymer ?
#
loop_
_entity_poly.entity_id
_entity_poly.type
_entity_poly.pdbx_seq_one_letter_code
_entity_poly.pdbx_strand_id
1 'polypeptide(L)'
;MQASVMDVMDLSPGDFVTLLASAAITKGVVLSVDEYFVTVQWISRPNMQGKVTTHREADLYKLAYRGSSRSLQSAGREGLSPSD
;
A
#
# COMPACT_ATOMS: atom_id res chain seq x y z
N MET A 1 31.12 19.08 -1.41
CA MET A 1 29.71 19.46 -1.67
C MET A 1 28.87 18.33 -1.11
N GLN A 2 28.18 18.60 -0.01
CA GLN A 2 27.38 17.62 0.71
C GLN A 2 26.06 17.48 -0.07
N ALA A 3 25.80 16.30 -0.66
CA ALA A 3 24.49 16.01 -1.20
C ALA A 3 23.53 15.95 -0.01
N SER A 4 22.66 16.94 0.11
CA SER A 4 21.54 16.89 1.06
C SER A 4 20.78 15.60 0.77
N VAL A 5 20.80 14.68 1.73
CA VAL A 5 20.00 13.46 1.72
C VAL A 5 18.55 13.95 1.73
N MET A 6 17.96 14.09 0.54
CA MET A 6 16.52 14.18 0.42
C MET A 6 16.01 12.89 1.05
N ASP A 7 15.26 12.99 2.14
CA ASP A 7 14.37 11.93 2.61
C ASP A 7 13.37 11.67 1.48
N VAL A 8 13.80 10.93 0.46
CA VAL A 8 12.94 10.35 -0.56
C VAL A 8 12.15 9.32 0.21
N MET A 9 10.85 9.53 0.40
CA MET A 9 9.97 8.48 0.87
C MET A 9 10.14 7.31 -0.08
N ASP A 10 10.71 6.22 0.43
CA ASP A 10 10.89 4.97 -0.29
C ASP A 10 9.53 4.29 -0.52
N LEU A 11 8.78 4.84 -1.47
CA LEU A 11 7.55 4.30 -1.99
C LEU A 11 7.89 3.35 -3.14
N SER A 12 7.32 2.16 -3.08
CA SER A 12 7.46 1.12 -4.08
C SER A 12 6.09 0.59 -4.49
N PRO A 13 5.94 0.06 -5.72
CA PRO A 13 4.73 -0.66 -6.12
C PRO A 13 4.34 -1.72 -5.08
N GLY A 14 3.07 -1.71 -4.67
CA GLY A 14 2.52 -2.56 -3.61
C GLY A 14 2.45 -1.91 -2.22
N ASP A 15 3.11 -0.78 -2.00
CA ASP A 15 2.98 -0.05 -0.74
C ASP A 15 1.58 0.51 -0.53
N PHE A 16 1.13 0.48 0.72
CA PHE A 16 -0.10 1.15 1.11
C PHE A 16 0.17 2.60 1.48
N VAL A 17 -0.65 3.50 0.96
CA VAL A 17 -0.51 4.95 1.17
C VAL A 17 -1.84 5.59 1.54
N THR A 18 -1.74 6.77 2.13
CA THR A 18 -2.86 7.68 2.37
C THR A 18 -2.50 9.09 1.92
N LEU A 19 -3.49 9.94 1.64
CA LEU A 19 -3.23 11.36 1.37
C LEU A 19 -3.04 12.10 2.70
N LEU A 20 -1.98 12.90 2.79
CA LEU A 20 -1.71 13.70 3.99
C LEU A 20 -2.89 14.61 4.35
N ALA A 21 -3.51 15.25 3.35
CA ALA A 21 -4.66 16.13 3.56
C ALA A 21 -5.93 15.41 4.08
N SER A 22 -6.00 14.08 3.99
CA SER A 22 -7.21 13.31 4.35
C SER A 22 -6.87 11.90 4.85
N ALA A 23 -5.88 11.83 5.73
CA ALA A 23 -5.29 10.55 6.16
C ALA A 23 -6.30 9.59 6.80
N ALA A 24 -7.31 10.13 7.48
CA ALA A 24 -8.32 9.34 8.20
C ALA A 24 -9.30 8.58 7.29
N ILE A 25 -9.48 9.02 6.04
CA ILE A 25 -10.52 8.52 5.14
C ILE A 25 -9.98 8.00 3.81
N THR A 26 -8.66 8.03 3.62
CA THR A 26 -8.02 7.60 2.38
C THR A 26 -7.06 6.44 2.60
N LYS A 27 -7.16 5.44 1.72
CA LYS A 27 -6.24 4.32 1.63
C LYS A 27 -6.12 3.91 0.18
N GLY A 28 -4.90 3.78 -0.32
CA GLY A 28 -4.60 3.30 -1.66
C GLY A 28 -3.39 2.39 -1.68
N VAL A 29 -3.14 1.79 -2.84
CA VAL A 29 -1.96 0.99 -3.15
C VAL A 29 -1.18 1.67 -4.27
N VAL A 30 0.14 1.74 -4.12
CA VAL A 30 1.03 2.26 -5.16
C VAL A 30 1.12 1.25 -6.31
N LEU A 31 0.95 1.74 -7.54
CA LEU A 31 1.07 0.95 -8.77
C LEU A 31 2.40 1.21 -9.48
N SER A 32 2.82 2.48 -9.56
CA SER A 32 4.09 2.91 -10.15
C SER A 32 4.63 4.15 -9.46
N VAL A 33 5.94 4.36 -9.56
CA VAL A 33 6.65 5.53 -9.06
C VAL A 33 7.58 6.01 -10.18
N ASP A 34 7.43 7.27 -10.56
CA ASP A 34 8.14 7.92 -11.66
C ASP A 34 8.74 9.24 -11.16
N GLU A 35 10.00 9.19 -10.71
CA GLU A 35 10.81 10.28 -10.10
C GLU A 35 10.13 11.07 -8.97
N TYR A 36 9.08 11.83 -9.29
CA TYR A 36 8.34 12.71 -8.37
C TYR A 36 6.84 12.37 -8.29
N PHE A 37 6.36 11.49 -9.16
CA PHE A 37 4.94 11.16 -9.30
C PHE A 37 4.67 9.72 -8.94
N VAL A 38 3.60 9.51 -8.19
CA VAL A 38 3.18 8.20 -7.69
C VAL A 38 1.77 7.91 -8.19
N THR A 39 1.61 6.81 -8.90
CA THR A 39 0.31 6.34 -9.37
C THR A 39 -0.31 5.43 -8.31
N VAL A 40 -1.49 5.79 -7.83
CA VAL A 40 -2.17 5.11 -6.72
C VAL A 40 -3.55 4.64 -7.14
N GLN A 41 -3.87 3.38 -6.82
CA GLN A 41 -5.24 2.87 -6.88
C GLN A 41 -5.91 2.97 -5.50
N TRP A 42 -7.06 3.62 -5.42
CA TRP A 42 -7.73 3.86 -4.14
C TRP A 42 -8.61 2.69 -3.69
N ILE A 43 -8.34 2.18 -2.50
CA ILE A 43 -9.12 1.12 -1.84
C ILE A 43 -10.26 1.73 -1.02
N SER A 44 -9.99 2.82 -0.33
CA SER A 44 -10.98 3.57 0.44
C SER A 44 -10.75 5.06 0.22
N ARG A 45 -11.67 5.72 -0.46
CA ARG A 45 -11.73 7.18 -0.64
C ARG A 45 -13.12 7.55 -1.14
N PRO A 46 -13.82 8.54 -0.53
CA PRO A 46 -15.14 8.94 -1.01
C PRO A 46 -15.11 9.28 -2.50
N ASN A 47 -16.03 8.69 -3.27
CA ASN A 47 -16.20 8.91 -4.72
C ASN A 47 -15.01 8.55 -5.63
N MET A 48 -13.99 7.88 -5.08
CA MET A 48 -12.77 7.52 -5.80
C MET A 48 -12.31 6.09 -5.59
N GLN A 49 -13.05 5.29 -4.82
CA GLN A 49 -12.77 3.85 -4.69
C GLN A 49 -12.66 3.18 -6.06
N GLY A 50 -11.63 2.35 -6.24
CA GLY A 50 -11.27 1.67 -7.48
C GLY A 50 -10.60 2.55 -8.53
N LYS A 51 -10.66 3.89 -8.41
CA LYS A 51 -10.02 4.81 -9.36
C LYS A 51 -8.51 4.84 -9.17
N VAL A 52 -7.82 5.09 -10.26
CA VAL A 52 -6.39 5.32 -10.31
C VAL A 52 -6.15 6.81 -10.48
N THR A 53 -5.32 7.40 -9.63
CA THR A 53 -4.87 8.78 -9.79
C THR A 53 -3.40 8.96 -9.42
N THR A 54 -2.80 10.01 -9.96
CA THR A 54 -1.37 10.34 -9.78
C THR A 54 -1.21 11.50 -8.81
N HIS A 55 -0.26 11.40 -7.87
CA HIS A 55 0.04 12.42 -6.86
C HIS A 55 1.53 12.69 -6.81
N ARG A 56 1.93 13.80 -6.20
CA ARG A 56 3.33 13.96 -5.82
C ARG A 56 3.62 13.07 -4.62
N GLU A 57 4.85 12.57 -4.55
CA GLU A 57 5.31 11.80 -3.40
C GLU A 57 5.06 12.54 -2.07
N ALA A 58 5.33 13.85 -2.05
CA ALA A 58 5.14 14.73 -0.89
C ALA A 58 3.67 14.87 -0.43
N ASP A 59 2.69 14.44 -1.22
CA ASP A 59 1.27 14.46 -0.83
C ASP A 59 0.82 13.16 -0.16
N LEU A 60 1.67 12.13 -0.19
CA LEU A 60 1.38 10.78 0.28
C LEU A 60 2.12 10.47 1.57
N TYR A 61 1.53 9.59 2.37
CA TYR A 61 2.17 9.01 3.54
C TYR A 61 2.12 7.48 3.45
N LYS A 62 3.29 6.83 3.56
CA LYS A 62 3.41 5.37 3.59
C LYS A 62 2.82 4.82 4.88
N LEU A 63 1.81 3.98 4.74
CA LEU A 63 1.20 3.28 5.86
C LEU A 63 2.08 2.09 6.21
N ALA A 64 2.63 2.09 7.42
CA ALA A 64 3.25 0.89 7.99
C ALA A 64 2.15 -0.18 8.15
N TYR A 65 2.08 -1.11 7.21
CA TYR A 65 1.22 -2.28 7.40
C TYR A 65 1.87 -3.13 8.49
N ARG A 66 1.43 -2.92 9.74
CA ARG A 66 1.67 -3.88 10.83
C ARG A 66 0.81 -5.09 10.52
N GLY A 67 1.26 -5.90 9.58
CA GLY A 67 0.79 -7.26 9.45
C GLY A 67 0.93 -7.86 10.85
N SER A 68 -0.20 -8.09 11.51
CA SER A 68 -0.23 -9.23 12.41
C SER A 68 0.15 -10.39 11.50
N SER A 69 1.36 -10.90 11.66
CA SER A 69 1.78 -12.19 11.15
C SER A 69 0.92 -13.25 11.85
N ARG A 70 -0.41 -13.21 11.66
CA ARG A 70 -1.29 -14.32 11.97
C ARG A 70 -1.11 -15.28 10.82
N SER A 71 0.04 -15.96 10.89
CA SER A 71 0.31 -17.28 10.38
C SER A 71 -0.63 -17.72 9.26
N LEU A 72 -0.23 -17.48 8.01
CA LEU A 72 -0.60 -18.32 6.86
C LEU A 72 0.09 -19.70 6.99
N GLN A 73 -0.03 -20.33 8.16
CA GLN A 73 0.39 -21.70 8.47
C GLN A 73 -0.84 -22.48 8.93
N SER A 74 -1.72 -22.77 7.98
CA SER A 74 -2.60 -23.96 8.01
C SER A 74 -3.33 -24.06 6.67
N ALA A 75 -2.57 -24.12 5.58
CA ALA A 75 -3.05 -24.56 4.27
C ALA A 75 -2.11 -25.66 3.75
N GLY A 76 -2.05 -26.76 4.50
CA GLY A 76 -1.56 -28.07 4.08
C GLY A 76 -2.42 -29.08 4.82
N ARG A 77 -3.26 -29.86 4.10
CA ARG A 77 -3.10 -31.32 3.95
C ARG A 77 -2.93 -31.99 5.33
N GLU A 78 -3.81 -32.84 5.82
CA GLU A 78 -4.33 -34.09 5.24
C GLU A 78 -5.57 -34.54 6.04
N GLY A 79 -6.49 -35.29 5.43
CA GLY A 79 -7.62 -35.89 6.17
C GLY A 79 -8.89 -36.11 5.35
N LEU A 80 -8.77 -36.64 4.13
CA LEU A 80 -9.89 -37.39 3.55
C LEU A 80 -10.02 -38.67 4.39
N SER A 81 -11.03 -38.74 5.25
CA SER A 81 -11.53 -40.04 5.74
C SER A 81 -12.73 -40.44 4.89
N PRO A 82 -12.59 -41.45 4.03
CA PRO A 82 -13.64 -42.41 3.79
C PRO A 82 -13.29 -43.70 4.52
N SER A 83 -14.17 -44.16 5.39
CA SER A 83 -14.25 -45.58 5.75
C SER A 83 -15.69 -45.84 6.17
N ASP A 84 -16.26 -46.86 5.52
CA ASP A 84 -17.60 -47.45 5.65
C ASP A 84 -18.25 -47.37 7.04
#